data_AF-A0A1L9RR11-F1
#
_entry.id   AF-A0A1L9RR11-F1
#
_cell.length_a   1.000
_cell.length_b   1.000
_cell.length_c   1.000
_cell.angle_alpha   90.00
_cell.angle_beta   90.00
_cell.angle_gamma   90.00
#
_symmetry.space_group_name_H-M   'P 1'
#
loop_
_entity.id
_entity.type
_entity.pdbx_description
1 polymer ?
#
loop_
_entity_poly.entity_id
_entity_poly.type
_entity_poly.pdbx_seq_one_letter_code
_entity_poly.pdbx_strand_id
1 'polypeptide(L)'
;MDDRQEPPIMDQEVLGVDASEKQSHLGHGTMADTAVEQTVVMAHPQLVSDHLDPLSWSRIQKHTILGIVMLKYFLFTYITTTTVPSFPEIQTQFQISYSQVNWTVAIPALGLSVGPLFWSSLSDIYGRRIIFVVGTVIALVSTIGAAVANNYEGYMAARFFQGFGVSPASTVGMAVVNDLFFDYERGQKLGLWVLAIDAGLLLGPTFGGFLNVVSASWINWFNAILFAALLILELFFMPETLYPRNTMLEHATKPVNNCSISTDIEKAPSTTASPTDTADLPRTKKLPFLNLKPVPGMRHPKPWDSITRFILTSQFPAVAVSVIGYCFVWYWWVLSVITMVPAAYASYTPLIQGLLCLGLFLGCVLSEICCSGRLSDYIVERLAKRNDNVRVAEMRLWLAYPAILITAVGLVLWGISLDRNYHWMVGQVAFFLFSAGIQIGNTVTSSYIVDSYPLQSTSVITFYAVFLNLSAFINPFFIASWQASSGWTWTFTAQALIVAGGGTVVFALLHRFGALLRAKAPLPSWVNPEFDSGA
;
A
#
# COMPACT_ATOMS: atom_id res chain seq x y z
N MET A 1 -48.89 19.40 -41.94
CA MET A 1 -49.17 18.21 -42.77
C MET A 1 -47.85 17.76 -43.35
N ASP A 2 -47.14 16.88 -42.65
CA ASP A 2 -46.65 15.62 -43.21
C ASP A 2 -46.06 14.78 -42.07
N ASP A 3 -46.68 13.62 -41.84
CA ASP A 3 -46.31 12.60 -40.85
C ASP A 3 -45.14 11.77 -41.39
N ARG A 4 -44.10 11.52 -40.57
CA ARG A 4 -43.13 10.44 -40.82
C ARG A 4 -42.63 9.77 -39.53
N GLN A 5 -43.13 8.54 -39.36
CA GLN A 5 -42.41 7.29 -39.03
C GLN A 5 -41.47 7.22 -37.80
N GLU A 6 -41.92 6.50 -36.77
CA GLU A 6 -41.08 5.74 -35.82
C GLU A 6 -40.56 4.43 -36.46
N PRO A 7 -39.41 3.91 -35.99
CA PRO A 7 -39.41 2.64 -35.23
C PRO A 7 -38.26 2.55 -34.17
N PRO A 8 -37.98 1.37 -33.55
CA PRO A 8 -38.67 0.72 -32.45
C PRO A 8 -37.88 0.78 -31.12
N ILE A 9 -38.60 0.64 -30.00
CA ILE A 9 -38.10 0.55 -28.63
C ILE A 9 -37.73 -0.91 -28.33
N MET A 10 -36.55 -1.16 -27.74
CA MET A 10 -36.14 -2.47 -27.24
C MET A 10 -35.93 -2.41 -25.71
N ASP A 11 -36.87 -3.05 -25.02
CA ASP A 11 -36.85 -3.69 -23.70
C ASP A 11 -36.06 -3.05 -22.53
N GLN A 12 -36.82 -2.30 -21.72
CA GLN A 12 -36.65 -2.26 -20.27
C GLN A 12 -37.69 -3.19 -19.63
N GLU A 13 -37.25 -4.26 -18.98
CA GLU A 13 -38.10 -4.94 -18.00
C GLU A 13 -37.39 -4.93 -16.63
N VAL A 14 -38.03 -4.21 -15.70
CA VAL A 14 -37.70 -4.12 -14.29
C VAL A 14 -38.93 -4.66 -13.53
N LEU A 15 -38.65 -5.64 -12.68
CA LEU A 15 -39.32 -5.98 -11.42
C LEU A 15 -40.85 -6.18 -11.39
N GLY A 16 -41.20 -7.41 -10.98
CA GLY A 16 -42.24 -7.67 -9.99
C GLY A 16 -43.32 -8.60 -10.50
N VAL A 17 -43.51 -9.75 -9.84
CA VAL A 17 -44.82 -10.41 -9.65
C VAL A 17 -44.64 -11.65 -8.73
N ASP A 18 -45.38 -11.56 -7.62
CA ASP A 18 -46.13 -12.59 -6.89
C ASP A 18 -45.45 -13.67 -6.04
N ALA A 19 -45.34 -13.31 -4.75
CA ALA A 19 -45.74 -14.20 -3.67
C ALA A 19 -47.27 -14.27 -3.57
N SER A 20 -47.86 -15.42 -3.89
CA SER A 20 -49.10 -15.99 -3.31
C SER A 20 -49.75 -16.93 -4.32
N GLU A 21 -49.49 -18.24 -4.21
CA GLU A 21 -50.43 -19.34 -4.43
C GLU A 21 -49.67 -20.64 -4.67
N LYS A 22 -49.56 -21.45 -3.63
CA LYS A 22 -49.64 -22.93 -3.71
C LYS A 22 -49.63 -23.52 -2.31
N GLN A 23 -50.79 -23.42 -1.66
CA GLN A 23 -51.19 -24.41 -0.65
C GLN A 23 -52.21 -25.34 -1.30
N SER A 24 -51.81 -26.60 -1.51
CA SER A 24 -52.61 -27.79 -1.20
C SER A 24 -51.94 -29.00 -1.82
N HIS A 25 -51.41 -29.90 -0.98
CA HIS A 25 -51.89 -31.29 -0.91
C HIS A 25 -51.04 -32.13 0.08
N LEU A 26 -51.78 -32.67 1.06
CA LEU A 26 -51.53 -33.86 1.91
C LEU A 26 -50.49 -33.83 3.07
N GLY A 27 -51.04 -34.02 4.28
CA GLY A 27 -50.72 -35.20 5.09
C GLY A 27 -49.92 -34.97 6.39
N HIS A 28 -50.59 -35.10 7.54
CA HIS A 28 -50.00 -35.15 8.88
C HIS A 28 -48.89 -36.21 9.02
N GLY A 29 -47.79 -35.85 9.69
CA GLY A 29 -46.79 -36.80 10.18
C GLY A 29 -45.58 -36.13 10.85
N THR A 30 -45.67 -35.97 12.17
CA THR A 30 -44.57 -35.96 13.16
C THR A 30 -43.49 -34.88 13.07
N MET A 31 -43.43 -34.04 14.11
CA MET A 31 -42.31 -33.14 14.40
C MET A 31 -40.99 -33.92 14.49
N ALA A 32 -40.07 -33.64 13.57
CA ALA A 32 -38.66 -33.96 13.70
C ALA A 32 -37.89 -32.66 13.41
N ASP A 33 -36.98 -32.33 14.31
CA ASP A 33 -36.20 -31.09 14.36
C ASP A 33 -35.59 -30.73 13.00
N THR A 34 -36.19 -29.74 12.33
CA THR A 34 -35.55 -29.07 11.21
C THR A 34 -34.45 -28.19 11.80
N ALA A 35 -33.22 -28.69 11.76
CA ALA A 35 -32.03 -27.91 12.02
C ALA A 35 -32.12 -26.61 11.22
N VAL A 36 -32.17 -25.50 11.95
CA VAL A 36 -31.96 -24.17 11.39
C VAL A 36 -30.58 -24.21 10.74
N GLU A 37 -30.53 -24.30 9.41
CA GLU A 37 -29.34 -23.92 8.65
C GLU A 37 -29.13 -22.43 8.91
N GLN A 38 -28.48 -22.13 10.04
CA GLN A 38 -27.76 -20.89 10.20
C GLN A 38 -26.79 -20.88 9.01
N THR A 39 -27.02 -19.96 8.07
CA THR A 39 -25.98 -19.53 7.14
C THR A 39 -24.85 -19.00 8.02
N VAL A 40 -23.97 -19.90 8.48
CA VAL A 40 -22.71 -19.55 9.12
C VAL A 40 -22.01 -18.74 8.05
N VAL A 41 -21.92 -17.43 8.27
CA VAL A 41 -21.04 -16.57 7.48
C VAL A 41 -19.66 -17.19 7.64
N MET A 42 -19.25 -18.02 6.68
CA MET A 42 -17.96 -18.69 6.75
C MET A 42 -16.92 -17.58 6.74
N ALA A 43 -16.21 -17.42 7.86
CA ALA A 43 -15.14 -16.46 7.95
C ALA A 43 -14.13 -16.81 6.85
N HIS A 44 -13.93 -15.89 5.92
CA HIS A 44 -12.90 -15.99 4.91
C HIS A 44 -11.65 -15.28 5.44
N PRO A 45 -10.44 -15.87 5.34
CA PRO A 45 -10.14 -17.26 4.96
C PRO A 45 -10.57 -18.29 6.03
N GLN A 46 -10.96 -19.49 5.58
CA GLN A 46 -11.33 -20.60 6.45
C GLN A 46 -10.11 -21.13 7.21
N LEU A 47 -10.31 -21.43 8.50
CA LEU A 47 -9.29 -22.05 9.34
C LEU A 47 -9.05 -23.50 8.90
N VAL A 48 -7.84 -23.81 8.44
CA VAL A 48 -7.36 -25.18 8.34
C VAL A 48 -6.94 -25.64 9.74
N SER A 49 -7.27 -26.87 10.13
CA SER A 49 -6.86 -27.48 11.42
C SER A 49 -5.35 -27.81 11.52
N ASP A 50 -4.50 -27.06 10.82
CA ASP A 50 -3.04 -27.22 10.81
C ASP A 50 -2.36 -26.17 11.72
N HIS A 51 -1.52 -26.64 12.65
CA HIS A 51 -0.71 -25.79 13.53
C HIS A 51 0.36 -24.96 12.78
N LEU A 52 0.65 -25.31 11.52
CA LEU A 52 1.59 -24.59 10.66
C LEU A 52 0.96 -23.40 9.91
N ASP A 53 -0.36 -23.25 9.92
CA ASP A 53 -1.04 -22.09 9.32
C ASP A 53 -0.69 -20.82 10.12
N PRO A 54 -0.19 -19.75 9.47
CA PRO A 54 0.07 -18.48 10.14
C PRO A 54 -1.15 -17.89 10.86
N LEU A 55 -2.37 -18.24 10.44
CA LEU A 55 -3.61 -17.82 11.10
C LEU A 55 -3.77 -18.43 12.51
N SER A 56 -3.20 -19.61 12.77
CA SER A 56 -3.31 -20.29 14.08
C SER A 56 -2.21 -19.90 15.07
N TRP A 57 -1.25 -19.05 14.68
CA TRP A 57 -0.13 -18.65 15.54
C TRP A 57 -0.53 -17.78 16.73
N SER A 58 0.31 -17.79 17.77
CA SER A 58 0.08 -17.02 18.99
C SER A 58 0.03 -15.51 18.70
N ARG A 59 -0.78 -14.78 19.46
CA ARG A 59 -0.95 -13.32 19.29
C ARG A 59 0.37 -12.58 19.38
N ILE A 60 1.25 -12.97 20.31
CA ILE A 60 2.56 -12.36 20.48
C ILE A 60 3.39 -12.52 19.20
N GLN A 61 3.45 -13.74 18.66
CA GLN A 61 4.20 -14.02 17.43
C GLN A 61 3.67 -13.18 16.25
N LYS A 62 2.34 -13.12 16.05
CA LYS A 62 1.74 -12.32 14.97
C LYS A 62 2.08 -10.83 15.09
N HIS A 63 1.99 -10.27 16.30
CA HIS A 63 2.25 -8.86 16.53
C HIS A 63 3.75 -8.52 16.48
N THR A 64 4.64 -9.45 16.84
CA THR A 64 6.09 -9.29 16.63
C THR A 64 6.42 -9.22 15.14
N ILE A 65 5.86 -10.12 14.32
CA ILE A 65 6.08 -10.10 12.86
C ILE A 65 5.52 -8.81 12.26
N LEU A 66 4.31 -8.41 12.67
CA LEU A 66 3.71 -7.14 12.25
C LEU A 66 4.62 -5.95 12.61
N GLY A 67 5.19 -5.92 13.82
CA GLY A 67 6.12 -4.87 14.24
C GLY A 67 7.38 -4.79 13.36
N ILE A 68 7.92 -5.93 12.93
CA ILE A 68 9.08 -6.00 12.02
C ILE A 68 8.70 -5.46 10.63
N VAL A 69 7.56 -5.89 10.09
CA VAL A 69 7.03 -5.42 8.80
C VAL A 69 6.78 -3.90 8.84
N MET A 70 6.20 -3.40 9.93
CA MET A 70 5.98 -1.98 10.16
C MET A 70 7.30 -1.21 10.27
N LEU A 71 8.29 -1.72 11.01
CA LEU A 71 9.61 -1.08 11.11
C LEU A 71 10.29 -0.98 9.75
N LYS A 72 10.23 -2.04 8.94
CA LYS A 72 10.77 -2.00 7.57
C LYS A 72 10.04 -0.97 6.70
N TYR A 73 8.72 -0.87 6.83
CA TYR A 73 7.93 0.07 6.06
C TYR A 73 8.07 1.52 6.54
N PHE A 74 8.36 1.73 7.82
CA PHE A 74 8.85 3.00 8.33
C PHE A 74 10.20 3.37 7.69
N LEU A 75 11.15 2.41 7.65
CA LEU A 75 12.45 2.63 7.01
C LEU A 75 12.36 2.89 5.50
N PHE A 76 11.29 2.46 4.83
CA PHE A 76 11.04 2.64 3.39
C PHE A 76 11.06 4.11 2.97
N THR A 77 10.32 4.98 3.65
CA THR A 77 10.31 6.43 3.38
C THR A 77 11.30 7.19 4.25
N TYR A 78 11.60 6.71 5.44
CA TYR A 78 12.54 7.37 6.35
C TYR A 78 13.91 7.63 5.71
N ILE A 79 14.45 6.67 4.94
CA ILE A 79 15.74 6.84 4.25
C ILE A 79 15.76 7.99 3.23
N THR A 80 14.60 8.36 2.67
CA THR A 80 14.55 9.39 1.63
C THR A 80 14.60 10.76 2.27
N THR A 81 13.85 10.98 3.36
CA THR A 81 13.68 12.29 3.98
C THR A 81 14.63 12.59 5.13
N THR A 82 15.27 11.57 5.73
CA THR A 82 16.20 11.76 6.85
C THR A 82 17.41 12.65 6.51
N THR A 83 17.83 12.70 5.25
CA THR A 83 18.97 13.53 4.85
C THR A 83 18.63 14.99 4.57
N VAL A 84 17.34 15.36 4.60
CA VAL A 84 16.87 16.69 4.19
C VAL A 84 17.49 17.83 5.01
N PRO A 85 17.53 17.78 6.36
CA PRO A 85 18.13 18.85 7.14
C PRO A 85 19.64 19.02 6.91
N SER A 86 20.30 17.99 6.39
CA SER A 86 21.73 18.01 6.07
C SER A 86 22.06 18.53 4.68
N PHE A 87 21.07 19.01 3.93
CA PHE A 87 21.28 19.55 2.59
C PHE A 87 22.43 20.57 2.52
N PRO A 88 22.55 21.56 3.43
CA PRO A 88 23.66 22.51 3.37
C PRO A 88 25.05 21.85 3.49
N GLU A 89 25.19 20.83 4.34
CA GLU A 89 26.43 20.06 4.47
C GLU A 89 26.72 19.19 3.25
N ILE A 90 25.69 18.56 2.67
CA ILE A 90 25.85 17.75 1.46
C ILE A 90 26.25 18.64 0.27
N GLN A 91 25.71 19.87 0.18
CA GLN A 91 26.10 20.85 -0.83
C GLN A 91 27.58 21.21 -0.74
N THR A 92 28.08 21.47 0.47
CA THR A 92 29.49 21.82 0.66
C THR A 92 30.42 20.61 0.52
N GLN A 93 30.00 19.42 0.97
CA GLN A 93 30.77 18.19 0.84
C GLN A 93 31.03 17.82 -0.63
N PHE A 94 30.00 17.87 -1.47
CA PHE A 94 30.11 17.47 -2.88
C PHE A 94 30.28 18.66 -3.84
N GLN A 95 30.26 19.90 -3.35
CA GLN A 95 30.35 21.13 -4.16
C GLN A 95 29.27 21.20 -5.25
N ILE A 96 28.02 20.97 -4.85
CA ILE A 96 26.86 20.85 -5.75
C ILE A 96 25.78 21.90 -5.48
N SER A 97 24.95 22.14 -6.49
CA SER A 97 23.80 23.05 -6.40
C SER A 97 22.67 22.50 -5.52
N TYR A 98 21.78 23.38 -5.07
CA TYR A 98 20.60 22.97 -4.28
C TYR A 98 19.70 22.01 -5.06
N SER A 99 19.54 22.24 -6.36
CA SER A 99 18.80 21.33 -7.26
C SER A 99 19.39 19.92 -7.28
N GLN A 100 20.72 19.81 -7.34
CA GLN A 100 21.39 18.51 -7.29
C GLN A 100 21.21 17.83 -5.93
N VAL A 101 21.28 18.59 -4.82
CA VAL A 101 21.01 18.01 -3.49
C VAL A 101 19.57 17.52 -3.35
N ASN A 102 18.59 18.20 -3.94
CA ASN A 102 17.23 17.70 -3.98
C ASN A 102 17.10 16.33 -4.68
N TRP A 103 17.93 16.07 -5.70
CA TRP A 103 17.93 14.75 -6.36
C TRP A 103 18.34 13.63 -5.41
N THR A 104 19.08 13.92 -4.34
CA THR A 104 19.46 12.92 -3.32
C THR A 104 18.24 12.26 -2.65
N VAL A 105 17.10 12.94 -2.62
CA VAL A 105 15.80 12.43 -2.12
C VAL A 105 15.00 11.75 -3.23
N ALA A 106 15.14 12.21 -4.48
CA ALA A 106 14.45 11.64 -5.62
C ALA A 106 14.99 10.26 -6.01
N ILE A 107 16.31 10.10 -6.13
CA ILE A 107 16.95 8.85 -6.58
C ILE A 107 16.55 7.62 -5.74
N PRO A 108 16.51 7.66 -4.39
CA PRO A 108 16.01 6.52 -3.63
C PRO A 108 14.51 6.27 -3.87
N ALA A 109 13.69 7.31 -4.09
CA ALA A 109 12.28 7.15 -4.46
C ALA A 109 12.09 6.42 -5.80
N LEU A 110 13.02 6.58 -6.76
CA LEU A 110 13.04 5.76 -7.98
C LEU A 110 13.25 4.27 -7.66
N GLY A 111 14.20 3.96 -6.77
CA GLY A 111 14.42 2.59 -6.30
C GLY A 111 13.18 2.00 -5.62
N LEU A 112 12.48 2.81 -4.81
CA LEU A 112 11.21 2.45 -4.16
C LEU A 112 10.04 2.28 -5.13
N SER A 113 10.09 2.88 -6.32
CA SER A 113 9.10 2.73 -7.39
C SER A 113 9.35 1.47 -8.23
N VAL A 114 10.60 1.18 -8.57
CA VAL A 114 10.98 0.01 -9.39
C VAL A 114 10.93 -1.29 -8.59
N GLY A 115 11.38 -1.25 -7.33
CA GLY A 115 11.53 -2.43 -6.50
C GLY A 115 10.24 -3.25 -6.28
N PRO A 116 9.07 -2.66 -5.99
CA PRO A 116 7.81 -3.39 -5.83
C PRO A 116 7.47 -4.32 -7.01
N LEU A 117 7.78 -3.89 -8.23
CA LEU A 117 7.58 -4.67 -9.47
C LEU A 117 8.51 -5.88 -9.55
N PHE A 118 9.71 -5.76 -8.99
CA PHE A 118 10.71 -6.83 -8.99
C PHE A 118 10.48 -7.84 -7.86
N TRP A 119 10.26 -7.37 -6.63
CA TRP A 119 10.19 -8.23 -5.46
C TRP A 119 8.86 -8.95 -5.27
N SER A 120 7.76 -8.42 -5.81
CA SER A 120 6.42 -8.99 -5.64
C SER A 120 6.33 -10.44 -6.14
N SER A 121 6.62 -10.71 -7.41
CA SER A 121 6.56 -12.07 -7.97
C SER A 121 7.58 -13.00 -7.31
N LEU A 122 8.78 -12.51 -7.02
CA LEU A 122 9.82 -13.30 -6.36
C LEU A 122 9.38 -13.76 -4.96
N SER A 123 8.60 -12.93 -4.25
CA SER A 123 8.09 -13.29 -2.93
C SER A 123 7.04 -14.39 -2.97
N ASP A 124 6.25 -14.46 -4.06
CA ASP A 124 5.25 -15.52 -4.27
C ASP A 124 5.92 -16.85 -4.66
N ILE A 125 7.09 -16.80 -5.29
CA ILE A 125 7.85 -17.99 -5.71
C ILE A 125 8.69 -18.52 -4.55
N TYR A 126 9.60 -17.70 -4.02
CA TYR A 126 10.64 -18.12 -3.08
C TYR A 126 10.25 -17.99 -1.60
N GLY A 127 9.16 -17.28 -1.30
CA GLY A 127 8.70 -17.01 0.05
C GLY A 127 8.89 -15.56 0.48
N ARG A 128 8.16 -15.16 1.53
CA ARG A 128 8.14 -13.77 2.04
C ARG A 128 9.43 -13.43 2.77
N ARG A 129 9.95 -14.38 3.57
CA ARG A 129 11.08 -14.13 4.48
C ARG A 129 12.39 -13.89 3.74
N ILE A 130 12.73 -14.74 2.77
CA ILE A 130 13.99 -14.62 2.03
C ILE A 130 14.08 -13.30 1.28
N ILE A 131 12.98 -12.86 0.67
CA ILE A 131 12.91 -11.60 -0.07
C ILE A 131 13.07 -10.41 0.89
N PHE A 132 12.50 -10.49 2.09
CA PHE A 132 12.75 -9.49 3.12
C PHE A 132 14.23 -9.41 3.50
N VAL A 133 14.85 -10.54 3.84
CA VAL A 133 16.26 -10.60 4.27
C VAL A 133 17.19 -10.09 3.17
N VAL A 134 17.02 -10.57 1.93
CA VAL A 134 17.85 -10.14 0.79
C VAL A 134 17.70 -8.65 0.53
N GLY A 135 16.47 -8.12 0.53
CA GLY A 135 16.21 -6.70 0.37
C GLY A 135 16.89 -5.86 1.46
N THR A 136 16.78 -6.29 2.73
CA THR A 136 17.41 -5.60 3.87
C THR A 136 18.94 -5.65 3.79
N VAL A 137 19.53 -6.75 3.33
CA VAL A 137 20.99 -6.83 3.10
C VAL A 137 21.42 -5.84 2.02
N ILE A 138 20.70 -5.76 0.90
CA ILE A 138 20.97 -4.77 -0.16
C ILE A 138 20.87 -3.35 0.39
N ALA A 139 19.82 -3.06 1.16
CA ALA A 139 19.62 -1.76 1.79
C ALA A 139 20.76 -1.42 2.76
N LEU A 140 21.17 -2.37 3.61
CA LEU A 140 22.26 -2.20 4.58
C LEU A 140 23.59 -1.90 3.88
N VAL A 141 23.99 -2.74 2.92
CA VAL A 141 25.25 -2.58 2.18
C VAL A 141 25.26 -1.26 1.42
N SER A 142 24.14 -0.91 0.78
CA SER A 142 24.01 0.36 0.05
C SER A 142 24.04 1.56 1.00
N THR A 143 23.47 1.45 2.21
CA THR A 143 23.52 2.51 3.23
C THR A 143 24.95 2.74 3.72
N ILE A 144 25.71 1.67 3.94
CA ILE A 144 27.14 1.76 4.27
C ILE A 144 27.89 2.42 3.10
N GLY A 145 27.61 2.01 1.86
CA GLY A 145 28.14 2.62 0.65
C GLY A 145 27.88 4.13 0.57
N ALA A 146 26.67 4.57 0.92
CA ALA A 146 26.32 5.99 0.97
C ALA A 146 27.08 6.74 2.08
N ALA A 147 27.36 6.09 3.21
CA ALA A 147 28.11 6.70 4.32
C ALA A 147 29.59 6.93 4.00
N VAL A 148 30.20 6.06 3.18
CA VAL A 148 31.62 6.14 2.79
C VAL A 148 31.86 6.76 1.41
N ALA A 149 30.80 7.17 0.71
CA ALA A 149 30.90 7.72 -0.64
C ALA A 149 31.69 9.04 -0.66
N ASN A 150 32.80 9.05 -1.40
CA ASN A 150 33.63 10.23 -1.58
C ASN A 150 33.25 11.06 -2.82
N ASN A 151 32.38 10.53 -3.68
CA ASN A 151 31.90 11.20 -4.88
C ASN A 151 30.37 11.23 -4.93
N TYR A 152 29.84 12.24 -5.61
CA TYR A 152 28.39 12.43 -5.73
C TYR A 152 27.73 11.28 -6.48
N GLU A 153 28.35 10.76 -7.54
CA GLU A 153 27.81 9.67 -8.34
C GLU A 153 27.70 8.35 -7.55
N GLY A 154 28.74 8.00 -6.79
CA GLY A 154 28.73 6.82 -5.92
C GLY A 154 27.70 6.96 -4.80
N TYR A 155 27.55 8.17 -4.25
CA TYR A 155 26.49 8.48 -3.30
C TYR A 155 25.10 8.27 -3.91
N MET A 156 24.85 8.75 -5.13
CA MET A 156 23.56 8.57 -5.83
C MET A 156 23.28 7.10 -6.16
N ALA A 157 24.27 6.35 -6.63
CA ALA A 157 24.10 4.92 -6.89
C ALA A 157 23.74 4.16 -5.60
N ALA A 158 24.44 4.45 -4.50
CA ALA A 158 24.14 3.88 -3.20
C ALA A 158 22.71 4.24 -2.73
N ARG A 159 22.25 5.47 -2.94
CA ARG A 159 20.87 5.88 -2.63
C ARG A 159 19.83 5.11 -3.44
N PHE A 160 20.07 4.90 -4.74
CA PHE A 160 19.15 4.11 -5.57
C PHE A 160 18.99 2.69 -5.03
N PHE A 161 20.10 2.00 -4.76
CA PHE A 161 20.07 0.63 -4.23
C PHE A 161 19.54 0.55 -2.79
N GLN A 162 19.72 1.60 -2.00
CA GLN A 162 19.08 1.72 -0.67
C GLN A 162 17.55 1.69 -0.80
N GLY A 163 16.97 2.50 -1.70
CA GLY A 163 15.54 2.46 -1.98
C GLY A 163 15.09 1.12 -2.56
N PHE A 164 15.82 0.60 -3.55
CA PHE A 164 15.51 -0.69 -4.17
C PHE A 164 15.51 -1.85 -3.17
N GLY A 165 16.47 -1.89 -2.24
CA GLY A 165 16.58 -2.93 -1.22
C GLY A 165 15.45 -2.91 -0.19
N VAL A 166 15.01 -1.72 0.25
CA VAL A 166 13.91 -1.61 1.24
C VAL A 166 12.53 -1.85 0.63
N SER A 167 12.42 -1.72 -0.69
CA SER A 167 11.13 -1.76 -1.38
C SER A 167 10.24 -3.00 -1.16
N PRO A 168 10.72 -4.23 -0.81
CA PRO A 168 9.83 -5.32 -0.42
C PRO A 168 8.84 -4.95 0.69
N ALA A 169 9.14 -3.94 1.51
CA ALA A 169 8.28 -3.49 2.58
C ALA A 169 6.86 -3.10 2.13
N SER A 170 6.70 -2.59 0.89
CA SER A 170 5.40 -2.14 0.38
C SER A 170 4.53 -3.30 -0.15
N THR A 171 5.06 -4.17 -1.00
CA THR A 171 4.27 -5.25 -1.62
C THR A 171 4.25 -6.51 -0.80
N VAL A 172 5.44 -6.98 -0.38
CA VAL A 172 5.58 -8.20 0.40
C VAL A 172 5.10 -7.96 1.84
N GLY A 173 5.27 -6.75 2.38
CA GLY A 173 4.72 -6.38 3.68
C GLY A 173 3.20 -6.49 3.75
N MET A 174 2.49 -6.02 2.72
CA MET A 174 1.03 -6.20 2.61
C MET A 174 0.64 -7.68 2.55
N ALA A 175 1.33 -8.48 1.72
CA ALA A 175 1.07 -9.91 1.62
C ALA A 175 1.24 -10.61 2.97
N VAL A 176 2.27 -10.25 3.76
CA VAL A 176 2.47 -10.79 5.11
C VAL A 176 1.32 -10.42 6.07
N VAL A 177 0.76 -9.21 5.98
CA VAL A 177 -0.41 -8.82 6.79
C VAL A 177 -1.64 -9.67 6.41
N ASN A 178 -1.86 -9.90 5.11
CA ASN A 178 -2.93 -10.77 4.63
C ASN A 178 -2.73 -12.23 5.05
N ASP A 179 -1.48 -12.69 5.10
CA ASP A 179 -1.14 -14.05 5.51
C ASP A 179 -1.40 -14.30 7.01
N LEU A 180 -1.32 -13.28 7.88
CA LEU A 180 -1.33 -13.44 9.34
C LEU A 180 -2.69 -13.21 10.02
N PHE A 181 -3.54 -12.37 9.45
CA PHE A 181 -4.73 -11.82 10.11
C PHE A 181 -6.01 -12.13 9.34
N PHE A 182 -7.10 -12.34 10.08
CA PHE A 182 -8.42 -12.57 9.49
C PHE A 182 -9.01 -11.29 8.90
N ASP A 183 -9.93 -11.43 7.95
CA ASP A 183 -10.57 -10.33 7.22
C ASP A 183 -11.19 -9.26 8.14
N TYR A 184 -11.78 -9.66 9.28
CA TYR A 184 -12.43 -8.73 10.22
C TYR A 184 -11.45 -7.85 11.01
N GLU A 185 -10.22 -8.30 11.24
CA GLU A 185 -9.17 -7.54 11.95
C GLU A 185 -8.11 -6.97 10.98
N ARG A 186 -8.04 -7.48 9.75
CA ARG A 186 -7.09 -7.10 8.71
C ARG A 186 -7.12 -5.61 8.40
N GLY A 187 -8.29 -5.01 8.31
CA GLY A 187 -8.44 -3.57 8.02
C GLY A 187 -7.69 -2.68 9.03
N GLN A 188 -7.79 -3.01 10.33
CA GLN A 188 -7.07 -2.28 11.38
C GLN A 188 -5.55 -2.45 11.26
N LYS A 189 -5.08 -3.68 10.97
CA LYS A 189 -3.65 -3.96 10.85
C LYS A 189 -3.02 -3.32 9.61
N LEU A 190 -3.76 -3.29 8.50
CA LEU A 190 -3.37 -2.57 7.30
C LEU A 190 -3.27 -1.06 7.57
N GLY A 191 -4.22 -0.48 8.32
CA GLY A 191 -4.16 0.93 8.72
C GLY A 191 -2.91 1.26 9.55
N LEU A 192 -2.57 0.41 10.54
CA LEU A 192 -1.33 0.56 11.32
C LEU A 192 -0.08 0.46 10.44
N TRP A 193 -0.08 -0.44 9.47
CA TRP A 193 1.02 -0.59 8.52
C TRP A 193 1.16 0.65 7.62
N VAL A 194 0.06 1.19 7.07
CA VAL A 194 0.09 2.46 6.30
C VAL A 194 0.58 3.63 7.16
N LEU A 195 0.17 3.71 8.43
CA LEU A 195 0.70 4.72 9.35
C LEU A 195 2.22 4.65 9.52
N ALA A 196 2.83 3.48 9.36
CA ALA A 196 4.28 3.34 9.49
C ALA A 196 5.04 4.03 8.35
N ILE A 197 4.58 3.93 7.09
CA ILE A 197 5.21 4.63 5.96
C ILE A 197 5.03 6.15 6.08
N ASP A 198 3.87 6.62 6.53
CA ASP A 198 3.62 8.05 6.71
C ASP A 198 4.48 8.61 7.85
N ALA A 199 4.59 7.87 8.96
CA ALA A 199 5.50 8.22 10.06
C ALA A 199 6.96 8.27 9.60
N GLY A 200 7.41 7.33 8.77
CA GLY A 200 8.76 7.32 8.20
C GLY A 200 9.06 8.57 7.39
N LEU A 201 8.13 8.93 6.49
CA LEU A 201 8.26 10.08 5.60
C LEU A 201 8.37 11.39 6.39
N LEU A 202 7.46 11.57 7.37
CA LEU A 202 7.26 12.84 8.05
C LEU A 202 8.18 13.05 9.26
N LEU A 203 8.56 11.96 9.97
CA LEU A 203 9.52 12.03 11.07
C LEU A 203 10.98 11.94 10.60
N GLY A 204 11.23 11.47 9.37
CA GLY A 204 12.57 11.37 8.80
C GLY A 204 13.40 12.65 8.99
N PRO A 205 12.92 13.84 8.57
CA PRO A 205 13.65 15.10 8.78
C PRO A 205 13.85 15.44 10.26
N THR A 206 12.92 15.10 11.14
CA THR A 206 13.10 15.36 12.59
C THR A 206 14.26 14.56 13.16
N PHE A 207 14.34 13.26 12.86
CA PHE A 207 15.50 12.44 13.23
C PHE A 207 16.77 12.90 12.51
N GLY A 208 16.67 13.25 11.23
CA GLY A 208 17.77 13.78 10.43
C GLY A 208 18.42 15.00 11.04
N GLY A 209 17.61 15.98 11.46
CA GLY A 209 18.09 17.23 12.07
C GLY A 209 18.76 16.99 13.42
N PHE A 210 18.28 16.01 14.19
CA PHE A 210 18.92 15.60 15.45
C PHE A 210 20.26 14.91 15.22
N LEU A 211 20.33 13.97 14.28
CA LEU A 211 21.54 13.23 13.95
C LEU A 211 22.60 14.12 13.28
N ASN A 212 22.16 15.14 12.55
CA ASN A 212 23.04 16.09 11.87
C ASN A 212 23.86 16.96 12.84
N VAL A 213 23.45 17.08 14.10
CA VAL A 213 24.26 17.77 15.14
C VAL A 213 25.68 17.18 15.25
N VAL A 214 25.84 15.88 14.91
CA VAL A 214 27.14 15.22 14.84
C VAL A 214 27.78 15.43 13.46
N SER A 215 27.12 14.98 12.39
CA SER A 215 27.50 15.23 10.99
C SER A 215 26.46 14.68 10.01
N ALA A 216 26.44 15.17 8.76
CA ALA A 216 25.67 14.56 7.67
C ALA A 216 26.03 13.08 7.41
N SER A 217 27.29 12.70 7.54
CA SER A 217 27.72 11.31 7.37
C SER A 217 27.16 10.39 8.46
N TRP A 218 27.02 10.89 9.69
CA TRP A 218 26.48 10.14 10.82
C TRP A 218 25.04 9.67 10.59
N ILE A 219 24.24 10.44 9.83
CA ILE A 219 22.88 10.02 9.45
C ILE A 219 22.91 8.68 8.71
N ASN A 220 23.81 8.53 7.74
CA ASN A 220 23.91 7.28 6.98
C ASN A 220 24.44 6.13 7.86
N TRP A 221 25.37 6.39 8.78
CA TRP A 221 25.83 5.39 9.74
C TRP A 221 24.71 4.95 10.69
N PHE A 222 23.90 5.88 11.17
CA PHE A 222 22.73 5.55 12.00
C PHE A 222 21.70 4.74 11.22
N ASN A 223 21.43 5.10 9.98
CA ASN A 223 20.55 4.32 9.10
C ASN A 223 21.09 2.89 8.88
N ALA A 224 22.41 2.73 8.75
CA ALA A 224 23.02 1.41 8.65
C ALA A 224 22.81 0.59 9.93
N ILE A 225 22.92 1.21 11.11
CA ILE A 225 22.62 0.56 12.40
C ILE A 225 21.15 0.11 12.45
N LEU A 226 20.21 0.95 11.99
CA LEU A 226 18.79 0.58 11.94
C LEU A 226 18.52 -0.59 10.99
N PHE A 227 19.16 -0.62 9.80
CA PHE A 227 19.03 -1.76 8.89
C PHE A 227 19.71 -3.02 9.43
N ALA A 228 20.84 -2.91 10.12
CA ALA A 228 21.48 -4.04 10.76
C ALA A 228 20.60 -4.62 11.88
N ALA A 229 20.00 -3.76 12.70
CA ALA A 229 19.06 -4.17 13.73
C ALA A 229 17.80 -4.83 13.12
N LEU A 230 17.25 -4.24 12.06
CA LEU A 230 16.13 -4.83 11.32
C LEU A 230 16.50 -6.21 10.76
N LEU A 231 17.68 -6.35 10.16
CA LEU A 231 18.17 -7.62 9.63
C LEU A 231 18.25 -8.69 10.73
N ILE A 232 18.79 -8.35 11.90
CA ILE A 232 18.81 -9.25 13.07
C ILE A 232 17.38 -9.66 13.45
N LEU A 233 16.44 -8.72 13.50
CA LEU A 233 15.06 -9.02 13.84
C LEU A 233 14.39 -9.95 12.80
N GLU A 234 14.60 -9.71 11.51
CA GLU A 234 14.10 -10.57 10.43
C GLU A 234 14.70 -11.99 10.49
N LEU A 235 15.99 -12.09 10.84
CA LEU A 235 16.67 -13.37 10.96
C LEU A 235 16.18 -14.20 12.15
N PHE A 236 15.92 -13.60 13.32
CA PHE A 236 15.56 -14.37 14.52
C PHE A 236 14.06 -14.50 14.76
N PHE A 237 13.24 -13.51 14.40
CA PHE A 237 11.85 -13.42 14.83
C PHE A 237 10.82 -13.55 13.70
N MET A 238 11.24 -13.53 12.43
CA MET A 238 10.35 -13.65 11.28
C MET A 238 10.46 -15.03 10.62
N PRO A 239 9.58 -16.00 10.95
CA PRO A 239 9.48 -17.24 10.18
C PRO A 239 8.82 -16.99 8.81
N GLU A 240 8.91 -17.98 7.91
CA GLU A 240 8.21 -17.94 6.63
C GLU A 240 6.69 -17.94 6.85
N THR A 241 5.99 -16.99 6.22
CA THR A 241 4.53 -16.79 6.38
C THR A 241 3.73 -17.28 5.18
N LEU A 242 4.37 -17.56 4.04
CA LEU A 242 3.66 -18.09 2.87
C LEU A 242 3.11 -19.49 3.15
N TYR A 243 1.79 -19.66 3.06
CA TYR A 243 1.12 -20.92 3.36
C TYR A 243 0.08 -21.29 2.28
N PRO A 244 0.16 -22.48 1.65
CA PRO A 244 -0.73 -22.90 0.57
C PRO A 244 -2.10 -23.35 1.11
N ARG A 245 -2.96 -22.39 1.49
CA ARG A 245 -4.29 -22.64 2.09
C ARG A 245 -5.24 -23.39 1.17
N ASN A 246 -5.37 -22.97 -0.09
CA ASN A 246 -6.34 -23.55 -1.03
C ASN A 246 -6.06 -25.03 -1.27
N THR A 247 -4.79 -25.38 -1.51
CA THR A 247 -4.35 -26.77 -1.64
C THR A 247 -4.67 -27.59 -0.39
N MET A 248 -4.47 -27.02 0.80
CA MET A 248 -4.77 -27.71 2.06
C MET A 248 -6.27 -27.93 2.28
N LEU A 249 -7.10 -26.95 1.92
CA LEU A 249 -8.55 -27.06 2.00
C LEU A 249 -9.11 -28.08 0.99
N GLU A 250 -8.61 -28.09 -0.24
CA GLU A 250 -8.97 -29.09 -1.26
C GLU A 250 -8.66 -30.51 -0.77
N HIS A 251 -7.53 -30.71 -0.09
CA HIS A 251 -7.17 -32.00 0.48
C HIS A 251 -8.02 -32.37 1.70
N ALA A 252 -8.38 -31.41 2.56
CA ALA A 252 -9.25 -31.66 3.71
C ALA A 252 -10.70 -31.99 3.30
N THR A 253 -11.16 -31.44 2.17
CA THR A 253 -12.54 -31.60 1.67
C THR A 253 -12.71 -32.84 0.79
N LYS A 254 -11.62 -33.44 0.29
CA LYS A 254 -11.71 -34.74 -0.41
C LYS A 254 -12.18 -35.80 0.59
N PRO A 255 -13.37 -36.39 0.41
CA PRO A 255 -13.81 -37.46 1.29
C PRO A 255 -12.85 -38.63 1.15
N VAL A 256 -12.50 -39.25 2.27
CA VAL A 256 -11.87 -40.58 2.34
C VAL A 256 -12.90 -41.61 1.86
N ASN A 257 -13.31 -41.53 0.60
CA ASN A 257 -14.13 -42.53 -0.06
C ASN A 257 -13.20 -43.43 -0.86
N ASN A 258 -12.58 -44.37 -0.14
CA ASN A 258 -12.41 -45.76 -0.54
C ASN A 258 -11.87 -46.54 0.66
N CYS A 259 -12.75 -46.81 1.61
CA CYS A 259 -12.75 -48.10 2.27
C CYS A 259 -13.81 -48.96 1.57
N SER A 260 -13.62 -49.21 0.27
CA SER A 260 -14.18 -50.41 -0.31
C SER A 260 -13.39 -51.55 0.30
N ILE A 261 -14.08 -52.40 1.06
CA ILE A 261 -13.58 -53.72 1.39
C ILE A 261 -13.40 -54.42 0.03
N SER A 262 -12.19 -54.38 -0.52
CA SER A 262 -11.80 -55.27 -1.61
C SER A 262 -11.51 -56.62 -0.97
N THR A 263 -12.51 -57.49 -0.95
CA THR A 263 -12.27 -58.94 -0.92
C THR A 263 -11.60 -59.31 -2.22
N ASP A 264 -10.26 -59.20 -2.27
CA ASP A 264 -9.42 -59.99 -3.17
C ASP A 264 -7.97 -59.94 -2.66
N ILE A 265 -7.60 -61.02 -1.97
CA ILE A 265 -6.23 -61.34 -1.59
C ILE A 265 -5.63 -62.07 -2.78
N GLU A 266 -5.01 -61.37 -3.72
CA GLU A 266 -3.82 -61.87 -4.44
C GLU A 266 -3.23 -60.84 -5.43
N LYS A 267 -1.97 -60.49 -5.17
CA LYS A 267 -0.92 -60.22 -6.16
C LYS A 267 -0.99 -58.90 -6.98
N ALA A 268 -0.45 -57.83 -6.39
CA ALA A 268 0.26 -56.76 -7.11
C ALA A 268 1.41 -56.23 -6.22
N PRO A 269 2.54 -55.76 -6.78
CA PRO A 269 3.69 -55.34 -5.99
C PRO A 269 3.33 -54.10 -5.18
N SER A 270 3.75 -54.10 -3.92
CA SER A 270 3.62 -53.00 -2.97
C SER A 270 4.31 -51.73 -3.48
N THR A 271 3.56 -50.85 -4.12
CA THR A 271 3.81 -49.41 -4.04
C THR A 271 2.74 -48.84 -3.14
N THR A 272 3.03 -48.86 -1.84
CA THR A 272 2.23 -48.25 -0.78
C THR A 272 2.23 -46.74 -1.01
N ALA A 273 1.33 -46.23 -1.85
CA ALA A 273 0.97 -44.81 -1.81
C ALA A 273 0.04 -44.63 -0.62
N SER A 274 0.64 -44.43 0.55
CA SER A 274 -0.07 -44.05 1.76
C SER A 274 -0.82 -42.72 1.53
N PRO A 275 -1.98 -42.49 2.19
CA PRO A 275 -2.62 -41.17 2.23
C PRO A 275 -1.79 -40.11 3.01
N THR A 276 -0.54 -40.44 3.31
CA THR A 276 0.42 -39.68 4.13
C THR A 276 1.34 -38.80 3.28
N ASP A 277 1.44 -39.02 1.96
CA ASP A 277 2.47 -38.36 1.14
C ASP A 277 2.27 -36.83 0.96
N THR A 278 1.07 -36.29 1.20
CA THR A 278 0.79 -34.83 1.15
C THR A 278 0.62 -34.16 2.52
N ALA A 279 0.53 -34.93 3.61
CA ALA A 279 0.63 -34.43 4.98
C ALA A 279 2.08 -33.99 5.33
N ASP A 280 3.06 -34.48 4.57
CA ASP A 280 4.50 -34.26 4.78
C ASP A 280 5.13 -33.18 3.87
N LEU A 281 4.35 -32.23 3.33
CA LEU A 281 4.93 -31.08 2.63
C LEU A 281 5.59 -30.13 3.65
N PRO A 282 6.90 -29.81 3.53
CA PRO A 282 7.56 -28.86 4.41
C PRO A 282 7.01 -27.45 4.13
N ARG A 283 6.41 -26.83 5.16
CA ARG A 283 5.69 -25.55 5.07
C ARG A 283 6.06 -24.64 6.22
N THR A 284 6.00 -23.32 5.99
CA THR A 284 6.24 -22.25 6.98
C THR A 284 7.43 -22.53 7.90
N LYS A 285 7.20 -22.97 9.14
CA LYS A 285 8.25 -23.21 10.16
C LYS A 285 9.12 -24.43 9.89
N LYS A 286 8.66 -25.39 9.07
CA LYS A 286 9.42 -26.60 8.69
C LYS A 286 10.39 -26.38 7.51
N LEU A 287 10.34 -25.21 6.87
CA LEU A 287 11.25 -24.87 5.78
C LEU A 287 12.66 -24.52 6.33
N PRO A 288 13.73 -24.79 5.56
CA PRO A 288 15.08 -24.40 5.96
C PRO A 288 15.17 -22.88 6.15
N PHE A 289 16.04 -22.46 7.07
CA PHE A 289 16.18 -21.07 7.49
C PHE A 289 16.39 -20.08 6.32
N LEU A 290 17.18 -20.47 5.32
CA LEU A 290 17.33 -19.80 4.03
C LEU A 290 16.81 -20.73 2.93
N ASN A 291 15.53 -20.62 2.58
CA ASN A 291 14.97 -21.38 1.47
C ASN A 291 15.16 -20.62 0.15
N LEU A 292 16.06 -21.10 -0.70
CA LEU A 292 16.28 -20.58 -2.06
C LEU A 292 15.49 -21.36 -3.12
N LYS A 293 14.74 -22.39 -2.72
CA LYS A 293 13.88 -23.16 -3.61
C LYS A 293 12.46 -22.59 -3.57
N PRO A 294 11.71 -22.67 -4.69
CA PRO A 294 10.30 -22.30 -4.71
C PRO A 294 9.51 -23.03 -3.61
N VAL A 295 8.58 -22.31 -2.96
CA VAL A 295 7.81 -22.84 -1.82
C VAL A 295 6.88 -23.97 -2.28
N PRO A 296 7.00 -25.20 -1.75
CA PRO A 296 6.19 -26.34 -2.20
C PRO A 296 4.68 -26.11 -2.02
N GLY A 297 3.90 -26.47 -3.05
CA GLY A 297 2.43 -26.40 -3.01
C GLY A 297 1.82 -25.04 -3.35
N MET A 298 2.64 -24.03 -3.68
CA MET A 298 2.16 -22.74 -4.21
C MET A 298 2.16 -22.77 -5.75
N ARG A 299 1.19 -22.08 -6.37
CA ARG A 299 1.27 -21.77 -7.80
C ARG A 299 2.36 -20.73 -7.99
N HIS A 300 3.41 -21.08 -8.74
CA HIS A 300 4.52 -20.17 -8.99
C HIS A 300 4.20 -19.30 -10.22
N PRO A 301 3.89 -18.00 -10.04
CA PRO A 301 3.81 -17.10 -11.17
C PRO A 301 5.18 -17.02 -11.86
N LYS A 302 5.20 -16.60 -13.11
CA LYS A 302 6.46 -16.27 -13.79
C LYS A 302 7.06 -15.02 -13.11
N PRO A 303 8.39 -14.87 -13.05
CA PRO A 303 9.00 -13.74 -12.33
C PRO A 303 8.66 -12.37 -12.93
N TRP A 304 8.22 -12.31 -14.20
CA TRP A 304 7.74 -11.09 -14.86
C TRP A 304 6.23 -10.84 -14.67
N ASP A 305 5.50 -11.70 -13.96
CA ASP A 305 4.05 -11.56 -13.82
C ASP A 305 3.63 -10.32 -13.03
N SER A 306 4.46 -9.83 -12.09
CA SER A 306 4.20 -8.55 -11.43
C SER A 306 4.24 -7.38 -12.40
N ILE A 307 5.15 -7.42 -13.38
CA ILE A 307 5.25 -6.39 -14.42
C ILE A 307 4.07 -6.50 -15.38
N THR A 308 3.70 -7.72 -15.80
CA THR A 308 2.54 -7.90 -16.69
C THR A 308 1.25 -7.48 -16.00
N ARG A 309 1.02 -7.88 -14.74
CA ARG A 309 -0.14 -7.46 -13.93
C ARG A 309 -0.17 -5.94 -13.74
N PHE A 310 0.99 -5.30 -13.52
CA PHE A 310 1.07 -3.84 -13.46
C PHE A 310 0.62 -3.19 -14.78
N ILE A 311 1.12 -3.67 -15.91
CA ILE A 311 0.73 -3.17 -17.24
C ILE A 311 -0.76 -3.43 -17.49
N LEU A 312 -1.28 -4.61 -17.14
CA LEU A 312 -2.70 -4.93 -17.29
C LEU A 312 -3.59 -4.10 -16.37
N THR A 313 -3.13 -3.75 -15.17
CA THR A 313 -3.86 -2.88 -14.25
C THR A 313 -4.06 -1.48 -14.84
N SER A 314 -3.15 -1.03 -15.73
CA SER A 314 -3.34 0.24 -16.45
C SER A 314 -4.56 0.24 -17.38
N GLN A 315 -5.07 -0.94 -17.76
CA GLN A 315 -6.28 -1.08 -18.57
C GLN A 315 -7.57 -0.78 -17.78
N PHE A 316 -7.51 -0.73 -16.44
CA PHE A 316 -8.64 -0.36 -15.59
C PHE A 316 -8.72 1.17 -15.46
N PRO A 317 -9.61 1.85 -16.21
CA PRO A 317 -9.55 3.30 -16.31
C PRO A 317 -9.88 4.00 -14.99
N ALA A 318 -10.80 3.42 -14.20
CA ALA A 318 -11.16 3.96 -12.88
C ALA A 318 -9.97 3.98 -11.92
N VAL A 319 -9.16 2.90 -11.90
CA VAL A 319 -7.94 2.80 -11.08
C VAL A 319 -6.87 3.74 -11.62
N ALA A 320 -6.60 3.68 -12.93
CA ALA A 320 -5.56 4.49 -13.55
C ALA A 320 -5.79 5.99 -13.35
N VAL A 321 -7.01 6.49 -13.62
CA VAL A 321 -7.37 7.91 -13.45
C VAL A 321 -7.29 8.33 -11.98
N SER A 322 -7.75 7.49 -11.06
CA SER A 322 -7.70 7.78 -9.62
C SER A 322 -6.26 7.84 -9.10
N VAL A 323 -5.44 6.84 -9.42
CA VAL A 323 -4.04 6.75 -8.96
C VAL A 323 -3.19 7.85 -9.58
N ILE A 324 -3.20 7.99 -10.92
CA ILE A 324 -2.37 8.98 -11.61
C ILE A 324 -2.81 10.40 -11.23
N GLY A 325 -4.12 10.63 -11.17
CA GLY A 325 -4.68 11.92 -10.77
C GLY A 325 -4.29 12.31 -9.34
N TYR A 326 -4.42 11.40 -8.37
CA TYR A 326 -3.96 11.67 -7.01
C TYR A 326 -2.44 11.87 -6.95
N CYS A 327 -1.65 10.97 -7.54
CA CYS A 327 -0.18 11.00 -7.42
C CYS A 327 0.44 12.25 -8.04
N PHE A 328 0.08 12.62 -9.27
CA PHE A 328 0.74 13.71 -10.03
C PHE A 328 0.02 15.06 -9.97
N VAL A 329 -1.22 15.14 -9.48
CA VAL A 329 -1.90 16.43 -9.31
C VAL A 329 -1.86 16.87 -7.86
N TRP A 330 -1.81 15.92 -6.90
CA TRP A 330 -2.01 16.20 -5.49
C TRP A 330 -0.85 15.75 -4.60
N TYR A 331 -0.51 14.46 -4.57
CA TYR A 331 0.44 13.91 -3.59
C TYR A 331 1.89 14.38 -3.82
N TRP A 332 2.37 14.46 -5.07
CA TRP A 332 3.78 14.75 -5.36
C TRP A 332 4.31 16.08 -4.78
N TRP A 333 3.43 16.99 -4.38
CA TRP A 333 3.80 18.24 -3.72
C TRP A 333 4.32 18.03 -2.29
N VAL A 334 4.13 16.85 -1.69
CA VAL A 334 4.64 16.54 -0.35
C VAL A 334 6.16 16.69 -0.28
N LEU A 335 6.87 16.22 -1.31
CA LEU A 335 8.32 16.38 -1.38
C LEU A 335 8.74 17.80 -1.75
N SER A 336 7.91 18.58 -2.47
CA SER A 336 8.18 20.02 -2.66
C SER A 336 8.34 20.69 -1.30
N VAL A 337 7.39 20.43 -0.40
CA VAL A 337 7.38 21.05 0.93
C VAL A 337 8.56 20.58 1.74
N ILE A 338 8.76 19.26 1.87
CA ILE A 338 9.84 18.69 2.69
C ILE A 338 11.22 19.14 2.20
N THR A 339 11.50 19.01 0.90
CA THR A 339 12.83 19.33 0.34
C THR A 339 13.14 20.82 0.29
N MET A 340 12.14 21.69 0.38
CA MET A 340 12.35 23.15 0.41
C MET A 340 12.50 23.71 1.83
N VAL A 341 12.25 22.94 2.89
CA VAL A 341 12.40 23.42 4.28
C VAL A 341 13.81 23.99 4.56
N PRO A 342 14.92 23.33 4.17
CA PRO A 342 16.26 23.87 4.43
C PRO A 342 16.51 25.22 3.75
N ALA A 343 16.06 25.40 2.50
CA ALA A 343 16.16 26.67 1.79
C ALA A 343 15.22 27.75 2.36
N ALA A 344 14.00 27.38 2.75
CA ALA A 344 13.00 28.29 3.31
C ALA A 344 13.44 28.86 4.67
N TYR A 345 14.14 28.06 5.46
CA TYR A 345 14.57 28.39 6.82
C TYR A 345 16.10 28.31 6.95
N ALA A 346 16.82 28.87 5.97
CA ALA A 346 18.28 28.78 5.88
C ALA A 346 19.05 29.39 7.07
N SER A 347 18.44 30.32 7.81
CA SER A 347 19.01 30.92 9.02
C SER A 347 18.91 30.03 10.26
N TYR A 348 18.06 29.01 10.24
CA TYR A 348 17.84 28.11 11.36
C TYR A 348 18.81 26.93 11.32
N THR A 349 19.14 26.40 12.48
CA THR A 349 20.00 25.21 12.56
C THR A 349 19.28 23.98 11.99
N PRO A 350 20.02 22.98 11.47
CA PRO A 350 19.45 21.74 10.93
C PRO A 350 18.51 21.02 11.91
N LEU A 351 18.81 21.07 13.21
CA LEU A 351 17.93 20.56 14.27
C LEU A 351 16.54 21.22 14.21
N ILE A 352 16.49 22.56 14.18
CA ILE A 352 15.22 23.30 14.13
C ILE A 352 14.51 23.03 12.80
N GLN A 353 15.23 23.01 11.68
CA GLN A 353 14.66 22.67 10.37
C GLN A 353 13.97 21.29 10.38
N GLY A 354 14.58 20.29 11.01
CA GLY A 354 13.98 18.97 11.19
C GLY A 354 12.75 18.98 12.10
N LEU A 355 12.76 19.77 13.18
CA LEU A 355 11.59 19.92 14.08
C LEU A 355 10.41 20.61 13.40
N LEU A 356 10.64 21.47 12.41
CA LEU A 356 9.56 22.12 11.66
C LEU A 356 8.70 21.12 10.87
N CYS A 357 9.18 19.90 10.59
CA CYS A 357 8.38 18.86 9.95
C CYS A 357 7.36 18.19 10.88
N LEU A 358 7.40 18.45 12.19
CA LEU A 358 6.42 17.90 13.15
C LEU A 358 4.98 18.35 12.86
N GLY A 359 4.79 19.56 12.33
CA GLY A 359 3.49 20.03 11.87
C GLY A 359 2.87 19.11 10.82
N LEU A 360 3.68 18.62 9.87
CA LEU A 360 3.22 17.66 8.86
C LEU A 360 2.78 16.34 9.53
N PHE A 361 3.63 15.79 10.41
CA PHE A 361 3.34 14.54 11.11
C PHE A 361 2.05 14.61 11.94
N LEU A 362 1.86 15.68 12.70
CA LEU A 362 0.64 15.88 13.49
C LEU A 362 -0.62 15.99 12.61
N GLY A 363 -0.52 16.67 11.47
CA GLY A 363 -1.61 16.78 10.50
C GLY A 363 -2.01 15.42 9.92
N CYS A 364 -1.02 14.62 9.53
CA CYS A 364 -1.23 13.25 9.05
C CYS A 364 -1.88 12.35 10.12
N VAL A 365 -1.33 12.29 11.34
CA VAL A 365 -1.85 11.41 12.41
C VAL A 365 -3.28 11.79 12.80
N LEU A 366 -3.57 13.08 12.96
CA LEU A 366 -4.93 13.51 13.32
C LEU A 366 -5.93 13.20 12.20
N SER A 367 -5.52 13.43 10.95
CA SER A 367 -6.33 13.06 9.78
C SER A 367 -6.64 11.57 9.75
N GLU A 368 -5.64 10.72 9.97
CA GLU A 368 -5.85 9.27 9.92
C GLU A 368 -6.80 8.81 11.06
N ILE A 369 -6.62 9.32 12.27
CA ILE A 369 -7.46 8.93 13.41
C ILE A 369 -8.90 9.42 13.26
N CYS A 370 -9.09 10.66 12.81
CA CYS A 370 -10.41 11.30 12.77
C CYS A 370 -11.16 11.01 11.46
N CYS A 371 -10.48 11.10 10.32
CA CYS A 371 -11.12 11.13 9.01
C CYS A 371 -11.07 9.79 8.27
N SER A 372 -9.97 9.03 8.38
CA SER A 372 -9.74 7.83 7.56
C SER A 372 -10.69 6.67 7.87
N GLY A 373 -10.86 6.31 9.15
CA GLY A 373 -11.78 5.25 9.55
C GLY A 373 -13.20 5.77 9.80
N ARG A 374 -13.39 6.43 10.94
CA ARG A 374 -14.74 6.74 11.47
C ARG A 374 -15.55 7.64 10.56
N LEU A 375 -14.96 8.72 10.05
CA LEU A 375 -15.69 9.68 9.23
C LEU A 375 -15.99 9.13 7.83
N SER A 376 -15.02 8.46 7.20
CA SER A 376 -15.21 7.83 5.89
C SER A 376 -16.33 6.78 5.94
N ASP A 377 -16.27 5.87 6.91
CA ASP A 377 -17.26 4.81 7.06
C ASP A 377 -18.64 5.39 7.41
N TYR A 378 -18.70 6.39 8.29
CA TYR A 378 -19.95 7.09 8.61
C TYR A 378 -20.61 7.73 7.37
N ILE A 379 -19.81 8.39 6.52
CA ILE A 379 -20.32 9.01 5.28
C ILE A 379 -20.84 7.94 4.32
N VAL A 380 -20.07 6.87 4.12
CA VAL A 380 -20.47 5.75 3.24
C VAL A 380 -21.75 5.08 3.75
N GLU A 381 -21.85 4.80 5.04
CA GLU A 381 -23.03 4.16 5.63
C GLU A 381 -24.27 5.06 5.51
N ARG A 382 -24.11 6.36 5.76
CA ARG A 382 -25.20 7.34 5.63
C ARG A 382 -25.67 7.49 4.18
N LEU A 383 -24.76 7.45 3.22
CA LEU A 383 -25.09 7.53 1.79
C LEU A 383 -25.69 6.21 1.28
N ALA A 384 -25.20 5.07 1.74
CA ALA A 384 -25.76 3.75 1.42
C ALA A 384 -27.20 3.64 1.93
N LYS A 385 -27.48 4.07 3.17
CA LYS A 385 -28.84 4.12 3.73
C LYS A 385 -29.80 5.00 2.91
N ARG A 386 -29.29 6.01 2.22
CA ARG A 386 -30.06 6.87 1.31
C ARG A 386 -30.22 6.30 -0.10
N ASN A 387 -29.46 5.27 -0.43
CA ASN A 387 -29.42 4.63 -1.74
C ASN A 387 -29.83 3.15 -1.62
N ASP A 388 -30.96 2.90 -0.93
CA ASP A 388 -31.54 1.57 -0.73
C ASP A 388 -30.57 0.51 -0.17
N ASN A 389 -29.64 0.94 0.71
CA ASN A 389 -28.56 0.12 1.27
C ASN A 389 -27.57 -0.46 0.24
N VAL A 390 -27.57 0.05 -0.99
CA VAL A 390 -26.59 -0.33 -2.02
C VAL A 390 -25.32 0.48 -1.82
N ARG A 391 -24.24 -0.20 -1.41
CA ARG A 391 -22.92 0.41 -1.23
C ARG A 391 -22.20 0.50 -2.58
N VAL A 392 -21.79 1.70 -2.95
CA VAL A 392 -21.02 1.96 -4.18
C VAL A 392 -19.69 2.64 -3.81
N ALA A 393 -18.59 2.28 -4.48
CA ALA A 393 -17.26 2.80 -4.16
C ALA A 393 -17.16 4.34 -4.27
N GLU A 394 -17.92 4.97 -5.18
CA GLU A 394 -17.95 6.42 -5.41
C GLU A 394 -18.37 7.22 -4.17
N MET A 395 -19.13 6.63 -3.25
CA MET A 395 -19.59 7.30 -2.03
C MET A 395 -18.44 7.83 -1.17
N ARG A 396 -17.25 7.20 -1.24
CA ARG A 396 -16.04 7.66 -0.53
C ARG A 396 -15.45 8.95 -1.09
N LEU A 397 -15.65 9.24 -2.37
CA LEU A 397 -15.02 10.36 -3.07
C LEU A 397 -15.51 11.73 -2.54
N TRP A 398 -16.66 11.77 -1.85
CA TRP A 398 -17.16 12.99 -1.19
C TRP A 398 -16.15 13.61 -0.22
N LEU A 399 -15.34 12.78 0.44
CA LEU A 399 -14.34 13.25 1.40
C LEU A 399 -13.11 13.87 0.72
N ALA A 400 -12.93 13.66 -0.60
CA ALA A 400 -11.81 14.25 -1.35
C ALA A 400 -11.94 15.78 -1.50
N TYR A 401 -13.15 16.32 -1.72
CA TYR A 401 -13.35 17.76 -1.93
C TYR A 401 -12.92 18.64 -0.74
N PRO A 402 -13.34 18.40 0.51
CA PRO A 402 -12.86 19.18 1.64
C PRO A 402 -11.34 19.00 1.84
N ALA A 403 -10.80 17.81 1.57
CA ALA A 403 -9.37 17.55 1.68
C ALA A 403 -8.53 18.33 0.65
N ILE A 404 -9.02 18.45 -0.60
CA ILE A 404 -8.41 19.27 -1.65
C ILE A 404 -8.32 20.73 -1.19
N LEU A 405 -9.42 21.27 -0.65
CA LEU A 405 -9.47 22.64 -0.17
C LEU A 405 -8.49 22.88 0.98
N ILE A 406 -8.48 21.99 1.98
CA ILE A 406 -7.57 22.07 3.13
C ILE A 406 -6.10 22.02 2.67
N THR A 407 -5.78 21.14 1.70
CA THR A 407 -4.42 21.06 1.12
C THR A 407 -4.02 22.38 0.45
N ALA A 408 -4.91 22.92 -0.40
CA ALA A 408 -4.66 24.15 -1.13
C ALA A 408 -4.44 25.34 -0.18
N VAL A 409 -5.25 25.45 0.87
CA VAL A 409 -5.08 26.48 1.91
C VAL A 409 -3.72 26.35 2.61
N GLY A 410 -3.31 25.12 2.96
CA GLY A 410 -2.00 24.87 3.57
C GLY A 410 -0.83 25.32 2.69
N LEU A 411 -0.86 25.00 1.39
CA LEU A 411 0.17 25.41 0.43
C LEU A 411 0.27 26.93 0.28
N VAL A 412 -0.87 27.61 0.06
CA VAL A 412 -0.91 29.08 -0.10
C VAL A 412 -0.42 29.76 1.18
N LEU A 413 -0.89 29.30 2.34
CA LEU A 413 -0.51 29.87 3.62
C LEU A 413 1.00 29.77 3.86
N TRP A 414 1.61 28.64 3.52
CA TRP A 414 3.05 28.48 3.66
C TRP A 414 3.83 29.41 2.72
N GLY A 415 3.47 29.46 1.44
CA GLY A 415 4.13 30.35 0.46
C GLY A 415 4.10 31.82 0.88
N ILE A 416 2.93 32.32 1.30
CA ILE A 416 2.77 33.70 1.79
C ILE A 416 3.57 33.94 3.08
N SER A 417 3.58 32.96 3.99
CA SER A 417 4.28 33.09 5.27
C SER A 417 5.78 33.33 5.09
N LEU A 418 6.38 32.75 4.05
CA LEU A 418 7.79 32.91 3.74
C LEU A 418 8.09 34.30 3.13
N ASP A 419 7.35 34.72 2.11
CA ASP A 419 7.59 36.02 1.47
C ASP A 419 7.32 37.20 2.41
N ARG A 420 6.32 37.07 3.29
CA ARG A 420 5.97 38.11 4.28
C ARG A 420 6.76 37.99 5.59
N ASN A 421 7.67 37.02 5.71
CA ASN A 421 8.46 36.76 6.92
C ASN A 421 7.59 36.65 8.19
N TYR A 422 6.48 35.92 8.10
CA TYR A 422 5.62 35.68 9.25
C TYR A 422 6.28 34.80 10.29
N HIS A 423 5.74 34.83 11.52
CA HIS A 423 6.22 34.00 12.61
C HIS A 423 6.15 32.51 12.23
N TRP A 424 7.18 31.73 12.59
CA TRP A 424 7.34 30.32 12.18
C TRP A 424 6.13 29.42 12.51
N MET A 425 5.35 29.77 13.53
CA MET A 425 4.11 29.07 13.89
C MET A 425 3.09 29.06 12.75
N VAL A 426 3.04 30.10 11.91
CA VAL A 426 2.16 30.13 10.73
C VAL A 426 2.54 29.02 9.76
N GLY A 427 3.85 28.78 9.58
CA GLY A 427 4.36 27.66 8.77
C GLY A 427 3.95 26.30 9.34
N GLN A 428 3.92 26.14 10.67
CA GLN A 428 3.47 24.88 11.30
C GLN A 428 1.98 24.62 11.09
N VAL A 429 1.15 25.65 11.21
CA VAL A 429 -0.28 25.54 10.89
C VAL A 429 -0.48 25.20 9.41
N ALA A 430 0.31 25.83 8.52
CA ALA A 430 0.27 25.55 7.10
C ALA A 430 0.64 24.08 6.76
N PHE A 431 1.71 23.57 7.38
CA PHE A 431 2.13 22.17 7.27
C PHE A 431 1.09 21.20 7.80
N PHE A 432 0.50 21.50 8.96
CA PHE A 432 -0.56 20.70 9.54
C PHE A 432 -1.76 20.58 8.58
N LEU A 433 -2.26 21.70 8.05
CA LEU A 433 -3.37 21.70 7.09
C LEU A 433 -2.99 20.95 5.82
N PHE A 434 -1.83 21.27 5.24
CA PHE A 434 -1.34 20.62 4.02
C PHE A 434 -1.27 19.09 4.16
N SER A 435 -0.62 18.60 5.22
CA SER A 435 -0.46 17.16 5.43
C SER A 435 -1.77 16.47 5.80
N ALA A 436 -2.65 17.13 6.55
CA ALA A 436 -3.98 16.58 6.84
C ALA A 436 -4.77 16.38 5.54
N GLY A 437 -4.81 17.38 4.67
CA GLY A 437 -5.50 17.28 3.38
C GLY A 437 -4.95 16.18 2.47
N ILE A 438 -3.62 16.08 2.34
CA ILE A 438 -2.98 15.00 1.56
C ILE A 438 -3.32 13.62 2.13
N GLN A 439 -3.29 13.46 3.46
CA GLN A 439 -3.55 12.18 4.10
C GLN A 439 -5.00 11.72 3.87
N ILE A 440 -5.99 12.62 4.04
CA ILE A 440 -7.39 12.29 3.72
C ILE A 440 -7.51 11.83 2.25
N GLY A 441 -6.85 12.54 1.33
CA GLY A 441 -6.81 12.16 -0.07
C GLY A 441 -6.19 10.78 -0.32
N ASN A 442 -5.11 10.44 0.42
CA ASN A 442 -4.44 9.13 0.36
C ASN A 442 -5.42 8.02 0.74
N THR A 443 -6.08 8.15 1.89
CA THR A 443 -7.05 7.16 2.37
C THR A 443 -8.21 6.98 1.39
N VAL A 444 -8.80 8.09 0.90
CA VAL A 444 -9.94 8.03 -0.01
C VAL A 444 -9.56 7.33 -1.31
N THR A 445 -8.39 7.67 -1.87
CA THR A 445 -7.89 7.08 -3.11
C THR A 445 -7.59 5.59 -2.94
N SER A 446 -6.81 5.22 -1.92
CA SER A 446 -6.44 3.83 -1.65
C SER A 446 -7.65 2.95 -1.33
N SER A 447 -8.64 3.46 -0.58
CA SER A 447 -9.88 2.73 -0.32
C SER A 447 -10.76 2.61 -1.55
N TYR A 448 -10.85 3.65 -2.39
CA TYR A 448 -11.65 3.63 -3.61
C TYR A 448 -11.15 2.60 -4.62
N ILE A 449 -9.84 2.51 -4.82
CA ILE A 449 -9.26 1.57 -5.79
C ILE A 449 -9.41 0.11 -5.33
N VAL A 450 -9.31 -0.15 -4.02
CA VAL A 450 -9.54 -1.48 -3.43
C VAL A 450 -11.00 -1.87 -3.51
N ASP A 451 -11.92 -0.97 -3.14
CA ASP A 451 -13.37 -1.23 -3.23
C ASP A 451 -13.85 -1.40 -4.68
N SER A 452 -13.15 -0.79 -5.65
CA SER A 452 -13.46 -0.93 -7.08
C SER A 452 -13.10 -2.31 -7.66
N TYR A 453 -12.03 -2.93 -7.17
CA TYR A 453 -11.51 -4.23 -7.64
C TYR A 453 -10.98 -5.09 -6.48
N PRO A 454 -11.86 -5.59 -5.58
CA PRO A 454 -11.44 -6.28 -4.36
C PRO A 454 -10.66 -7.58 -4.63
N LEU A 455 -10.99 -8.28 -5.72
CA LEU A 455 -10.35 -9.53 -6.14
C LEU A 455 -8.91 -9.34 -6.66
N GLN A 456 -8.58 -8.12 -7.12
CA GLN A 456 -7.25 -7.76 -7.65
C GLN A 456 -6.53 -6.75 -6.74
N SER A 457 -6.94 -6.62 -5.48
CA SER A 457 -6.47 -5.62 -4.53
C SER A 457 -4.94 -5.54 -4.43
N THR A 458 -4.22 -6.68 -4.44
CA THR A 458 -2.75 -6.69 -4.38
C THR A 458 -2.11 -6.04 -5.61
N SER A 459 -2.67 -6.28 -6.80
CA SER A 459 -2.15 -5.71 -8.06
C SER A 459 -2.45 -4.22 -8.15
N VAL A 460 -3.65 -3.81 -7.74
CA VAL A 460 -4.10 -2.42 -7.71
C VAL A 460 -3.28 -1.59 -6.71
N ILE A 461 -2.98 -2.13 -5.53
CA ILE A 461 -2.15 -1.45 -4.54
C ILE A 461 -0.68 -1.40 -4.98
N THR A 462 -0.17 -2.44 -5.64
CA THR A 462 1.16 -2.38 -6.25
C THR A 462 1.23 -1.26 -7.29
N PHE A 463 0.20 -1.14 -8.14
CA PHE A 463 0.08 -0.05 -9.12
C PHE A 463 0.09 1.33 -8.43
N TYR A 464 -0.67 1.48 -7.35
CA TYR A 464 -0.67 2.68 -6.52
C TYR A 464 0.73 3.00 -5.96
N ALA A 465 1.38 2.04 -5.31
CA ALA A 465 2.69 2.23 -4.69
C ALA A 465 3.78 2.63 -5.70
N VAL A 466 3.78 2.05 -6.90
CA VAL A 466 4.74 2.39 -7.96
C VAL A 466 4.58 3.85 -8.38
N PHE A 467 3.35 4.30 -8.66
CA PHE A 467 3.08 5.67 -9.06
C PHE A 467 3.26 6.69 -7.94
N LEU A 468 2.93 6.31 -6.71
CA LEU A 468 3.17 7.14 -5.53
C LEU A 468 4.66 7.48 -5.41
N ASN A 469 5.54 6.47 -5.50
CA ASN A 469 6.99 6.66 -5.43
C ASN A 469 7.58 7.29 -6.70
N LEU A 470 7.01 7.02 -7.87
CA LEU A 470 7.42 7.69 -9.12
C LEU A 470 7.12 9.19 -9.07
N SER A 471 5.98 9.56 -8.52
CA SER A 471 5.60 10.97 -8.35
C SER A 471 6.55 11.69 -7.39
N ALA A 472 7.00 11.00 -6.33
CA ALA A 472 8.03 11.48 -5.41
C ALA A 472 9.41 11.60 -6.08
N PHE A 473 9.76 10.71 -7.02
CA PHE A 473 11.01 10.85 -7.78
C PHE A 473 11.02 12.09 -8.68
N ILE A 474 9.92 12.42 -9.38
CA ILE A 474 9.92 13.49 -10.39
C ILE A 474 9.98 14.89 -9.74
N ASN A 475 9.28 15.09 -8.62
CA ASN A 475 9.09 16.42 -8.04
C ASN A 475 10.41 17.17 -7.68
N PRO A 476 11.39 16.56 -6.99
CA PRO A 476 12.62 17.24 -6.58
C PRO A 476 13.47 17.78 -7.75
N PHE A 477 13.27 17.31 -8.98
CA PHE A 477 14.06 17.74 -10.14
C PHE A 477 13.80 19.17 -10.58
N PHE A 478 12.59 19.69 -10.41
CA PHE A 478 12.20 21.00 -10.95
C PHE A 478 11.80 22.02 -9.87
N ILE A 479 11.49 21.57 -8.65
CA ILE A 479 10.95 22.46 -7.60
C ILE A 479 11.92 23.58 -7.21
N ALA A 480 13.23 23.31 -7.12
CA ALA A 480 14.22 24.33 -6.79
C ALA A 480 14.31 25.43 -7.87
N SER A 481 14.38 25.03 -9.14
CA SER A 481 14.38 25.97 -10.26
C SER A 481 13.09 26.76 -10.37
N TRP A 482 11.94 26.13 -10.08
CA TRP A 482 10.66 26.80 -10.10
C TRP A 482 10.59 27.86 -8.98
N GLN A 483 10.95 27.48 -7.76
CA GLN A 483 11.02 28.40 -6.62
C GLN A 483 11.95 29.60 -6.91
N ALA A 484 13.14 29.36 -7.47
CA ALA A 484 14.08 30.42 -7.81
C ALA A 484 13.54 31.40 -8.87
N SER A 485 12.72 30.93 -9.81
CA SER A 485 12.17 31.75 -10.89
C SER A 485 10.92 32.55 -10.50
N SER A 486 10.06 31.97 -9.66
CA SER A 486 8.71 32.47 -9.37
C SER A 486 8.52 33.01 -7.96
N GLY A 487 9.48 32.79 -7.05
CA GLY A 487 9.38 33.14 -5.64
C GLY A 487 8.52 32.17 -4.82
N TRP A 488 8.48 32.36 -3.50
CA TRP A 488 7.83 31.41 -2.57
C TRP A 488 6.31 31.41 -2.72
N THR A 489 5.66 32.58 -2.66
CA THR A 489 4.20 32.68 -2.73
C THR A 489 3.67 32.06 -4.01
N TRP A 490 4.25 32.42 -5.16
CA TRP A 490 3.68 32.00 -6.44
C TRP A 490 3.93 30.53 -6.75
N THR A 491 5.09 29.99 -6.34
CA THR A 491 5.39 28.56 -6.51
C THR A 491 4.39 27.69 -5.75
N PHE A 492 4.13 27.98 -4.47
CA PHE A 492 3.20 27.17 -3.68
C PHE A 492 1.73 27.50 -3.94
N THR A 493 1.40 28.74 -4.33
CA THR A 493 0.04 29.08 -4.79
C THR A 493 -0.30 28.38 -6.10
N ALA A 494 0.63 28.30 -7.05
CA ALA A 494 0.41 27.56 -8.29
C ALA A 494 0.15 26.08 -8.03
N GLN A 495 0.92 25.46 -7.12
CA GLN A 495 0.64 24.08 -6.67
C GLN A 495 -0.75 23.97 -6.06
N ALA A 496 -1.14 24.90 -5.18
CA ALA A 496 -2.47 24.92 -4.59
C ALA A 496 -3.59 25.03 -5.63
N LEU A 497 -3.41 25.86 -6.67
CA LEU A 497 -4.36 26.00 -7.78
C LEU A 497 -4.44 24.73 -8.62
N ILE A 498 -3.33 24.03 -8.85
CA ILE A 498 -3.31 22.73 -9.53
C ILE A 498 -4.06 21.68 -8.71
N VAL A 499 -3.84 21.64 -7.39
CA VAL A 499 -4.57 20.73 -6.49
C VAL A 499 -6.07 21.07 -6.47
N ALA A 500 -6.41 22.35 -6.27
CA ALA A 500 -7.79 22.82 -6.19
C ALA A 500 -8.56 22.62 -7.50
N GLY A 501 -7.97 23.01 -8.63
CA GLY A 501 -8.60 22.86 -9.95
C GLY A 501 -8.50 21.44 -10.48
N GLY A 502 -7.27 20.96 -10.69
CA GLY A 502 -7.01 19.65 -11.27
C GLY A 502 -7.52 18.51 -10.40
N GLY A 503 -7.27 18.56 -9.09
CA GLY A 503 -7.78 17.55 -8.15
C GLY A 503 -9.31 17.51 -8.16
N THR A 504 -9.98 18.66 -8.09
CA THR A 504 -11.45 18.69 -8.12
C THR A 504 -12.00 18.12 -9.43
N VAL A 505 -11.39 18.44 -10.57
CA VAL A 505 -11.79 17.90 -11.88
C VAL A 505 -11.62 16.39 -11.93
N VAL A 506 -10.45 15.85 -11.54
CA VAL A 506 -10.20 14.40 -11.53
C VAL A 506 -11.23 13.67 -10.69
N PHE A 507 -11.44 14.11 -9.44
CA PHE A 507 -12.34 13.42 -8.52
C PHE A 507 -13.81 13.63 -8.90
N ALA A 508 -14.19 14.76 -9.47
CA ALA A 508 -15.54 14.97 -10.03
C ALA A 508 -15.81 14.06 -11.25
N LEU A 509 -14.83 13.87 -12.13
CA LEU A 509 -14.94 12.95 -13.26
C LEU A 509 -15.10 11.50 -12.77
N LEU A 510 -14.34 11.08 -11.76
CA LEU A 510 -14.49 9.76 -11.14
C LEU A 510 -15.84 9.59 -10.46
N HIS A 511 -16.33 10.63 -9.78
CA HIS A 511 -17.64 10.59 -9.13
C HIS A 511 -18.78 10.38 -10.15
N ARG A 512 -18.70 11.06 -11.31
CA ARG A 512 -19.74 11.02 -12.34
C ARG A 512 -19.63 9.80 -13.25
N PHE A 513 -18.41 9.42 -13.62
CA PHE A 513 -18.16 8.39 -14.65
C PHE A 513 -17.54 7.11 -14.10
N GLY A 514 -17.19 7.02 -12.81
CA GLY A 514 -16.51 5.87 -12.22
C GLY A 514 -17.24 4.54 -12.47
N ALA A 515 -18.56 4.51 -12.25
CA ALA A 515 -19.39 3.34 -12.54
C ALA A 515 -19.35 2.92 -14.02
N LEU A 516 -19.42 3.90 -14.94
CA LEU A 516 -19.33 3.66 -16.38
C LEU A 516 -17.94 3.17 -16.81
N LEU A 517 -16.88 3.71 -16.19
CA LEU A 517 -15.50 3.29 -16.44
C LEU A 517 -15.26 1.85 -15.98
N ARG A 518 -15.85 1.44 -14.85
CA ARG A 518 -15.80 0.04 -14.39
C ARG A 518 -16.60 -0.90 -15.28
N ALA A 519 -17.80 -0.48 -15.72
CA ALA A 519 -18.64 -1.29 -16.60
C ALA A 519 -18.01 -1.54 -17.98
N LYS A 520 -17.19 -0.60 -18.48
CA LYS A 520 -16.45 -0.73 -19.75
C LYS A 520 -15.11 -1.44 -19.62
N ALA A 521 -14.63 -1.70 -18.40
CA ALA A 521 -13.33 -2.30 -18.19
C ALA A 521 -13.36 -3.79 -18.60
N PRO A 522 -12.27 -4.32 -19.18
CA PRO A 522 -12.17 -5.74 -19.48
C PRO A 522 -12.23 -6.57 -18.18
N LEU A 523 -12.82 -7.76 -18.27
CA LEU A 523 -12.82 -8.70 -17.15
C LEU A 523 -11.36 -9.11 -16.84
N PRO A 524 -10.89 -8.99 -15.59
CA PRO A 524 -9.55 -9.40 -15.22
C PRO A 524 -9.37 -10.91 -15.46
N SER A 525 -8.27 -11.29 -16.10
CA SER A 525 -7.92 -12.71 -16.28
C SER A 525 -7.22 -13.33 -15.06
N TRP A 526 -6.92 -12.52 -14.04
CA TRP A 526 -6.23 -12.96 -12.82
C TRP A 526 -6.94 -12.48 -11.57
N VAL A 527 -6.66 -13.19 -10.49
CA VAL A 527 -7.12 -12.90 -9.14
C VAL A 527 -5.89 -12.97 -8.21
N ASN A 528 -5.95 -12.35 -7.03
CA ASN A 528 -4.89 -12.54 -6.03
C ASN A 528 -4.66 -14.05 -5.77
N PRO A 529 -3.40 -14.47 -5.52
CA PRO A 529 -3.07 -15.89 -5.29
C PRO A 529 -3.90 -16.57 -4.19
N GLU A 530 -4.36 -15.79 -3.22
CA GLU A 530 -5.22 -16.25 -2.12
C GLU A 530 -6.63 -16.67 -2.57
N PHE A 531 -7.18 -16.06 -3.63
CA PHE A 531 -8.51 -16.40 -4.17
C PHE A 531 -8.45 -17.14 -5.52
N ASP A 532 -7.27 -17.46 -6.03
CA ASP A 532 -7.11 -18.27 -7.23
C ASP A 532 -7.45 -19.74 -6.88
N SER A 533 -8.72 -20.11 -7.09
CA SER A 533 -9.25 -21.45 -6.81
C SER A 533 -9.08 -22.42 -7.98
N GLY A 534 -8.31 -22.07 -9.01
CA GLY A 534 -7.96 -22.97 -10.11
C GLY A 534 -9.16 -23.67 -10.75
N ALA A 535 -10.06 -22.90 -11.39
CA ALA A 535 -11.03 -23.45 -12.34
C ALA A 535 -10.43 -23.51 -13.75
#